data_AF-A0A9X2ID53-F1
#
_entry.id   AF-A0A9X2ID53-F1
#
_cell.length_a   1.000
_cell.length_b   1.000
_cell.length_c   1.000
_cell.angle_alpha   90.00
_cell.angle_beta   90.00
_cell.angle_gamma   90.00
#
_symmetry.space_group_name_H-M   'P 1'
#
loop_
_entity.id
_entity.type
_entity.pdbx_description
1 polymer ?
#
loop_
_entity_poly.entity_id
_entity_poly.type
_entity_poly.pdbx_seq_one_letter_code
_entity_poly.pdbx_strand_id
1 'polypeptide(L)'
;KILTLYQYHLDNIPPYIPLGHAVTYAIVYQMSRQRFIWSYHVVLEKFLHQFAFITCFMSLIILKDIAGFLCYLFFLFIVRQRKKPLFYLTMFAVTYYLEMLGTLTSAWSYYFALGNHPNYPSTSVTPCGIAGIYMLVDISSNSIYLHVKKFKKNLLKKEKSNTTRYTRTLNHL
;
A
#
# COMPACT_ATOMS: atom_id res chain seq x y z
N LYS A 1 10.39 24.34 -3.70
CA LYS A 1 9.74 23.55 -2.63
C LYS A 1 9.00 22.40 -3.30
N ILE A 2 9.44 21.16 -3.14
CA ILE A 2 9.08 20.02 -4.01
C ILE A 2 7.96 19.12 -3.43
N LEU A 3 7.51 19.38 -2.21
CA LEU A 3 6.50 18.58 -1.49
C LEU A 3 5.34 19.45 -0.97
N THR A 4 4.79 20.35 -1.79
CA THR A 4 3.58 21.14 -1.46
C THR A 4 2.27 20.32 -1.62
N LEU A 5 2.33 18.99 -1.53
CA LEU A 5 1.17 18.11 -1.68
C LEU A 5 0.38 17.95 -0.37
N TYR A 6 1.05 18.06 0.77
CA TYR A 6 0.47 17.91 2.11
C TYR A 6 0.96 19.04 3.02
N GLN A 7 0.05 19.64 3.78
CA GLN A 7 0.44 20.46 4.91
C GLN A 7 0.06 19.71 6.20
N TYR A 8 1.10 19.24 6.90
CA TYR A 8 0.93 18.77 8.26
C TYR A 8 0.86 19.97 9.20
N HIS A 9 0.10 19.86 10.28
CA HIS A 9 -0.10 20.94 11.26
C HIS A 9 1.22 21.49 11.85
N LEU A 10 2.29 20.69 11.81
CA LEU A 10 3.61 21.04 12.35
C LEU A 10 4.70 21.29 11.28
N ASP A 11 4.33 21.49 10.00
CA ASP A 11 5.23 21.67 8.82
C ASP A 11 6.31 20.59 8.62
N ASN A 12 6.36 19.58 9.48
CA ASN A 12 7.28 18.45 9.43
C ASN A 12 6.47 17.15 9.25
N ILE A 13 7.10 16.11 8.71
CA ILE A 13 6.49 14.78 8.61
C ILE A 13 6.73 14.07 9.94
N PRO A 14 5.72 13.89 10.81
CA PRO A 14 5.95 13.24 12.07
C PRO A 14 6.47 11.80 11.91
N PRO A 15 7.44 11.38 12.74
CA PRO A 15 7.99 10.02 12.69
C PRO A 15 6.97 8.94 13.04
N TYR A 16 5.82 9.30 13.63
CA TYR A 16 4.73 8.36 13.88
C TYR A 16 4.00 7.90 12.60
N ILE A 17 4.16 8.58 11.46
CA ILE A 17 3.50 8.20 10.21
C ILE A 17 4.07 6.90 9.63
N PRO A 18 5.40 6.75 9.43
CA PRO A 18 6.01 5.47 9.05
C PRO A 18 5.69 4.33 10.03
N LEU A 19 5.68 4.63 11.34
CA LEU A 19 5.32 3.65 12.37
C LEU A 19 3.84 3.25 12.25
N GLY A 20 2.95 4.21 12.00
CA GLY A 20 1.54 3.98 11.73
C GLY A 20 1.34 3.05 10.53
N HIS A 21 2.09 3.24 9.45
CA HIS A 21 2.05 2.32 8.31
C HIS A 21 2.47 0.90 8.65
N ALA A 22 3.55 0.74 9.42
CA ALA A 22 3.98 -0.58 9.88
C ALA A 22 2.91 -1.28 10.73
N VAL A 23 2.26 -0.53 11.63
CA VAL A 23 1.17 -1.04 12.48
C VAL A 23 -0.05 -1.40 11.64
N THR A 24 -0.49 -0.53 10.71
CA THR A 24 -1.61 -0.81 9.81
C THR A 24 -1.36 -2.06 8.98
N TYR A 25 -0.15 -2.19 8.41
CA TYR A 25 0.25 -3.39 7.68
C TYR A 25 0.18 -4.64 8.56
N ALA A 26 0.68 -4.57 9.80
CA ALA A 26 0.65 -5.70 10.73
C ALA A 26 -0.80 -6.12 11.10
N ILE A 27 -1.69 -5.15 11.33
CA ILE A 27 -3.11 -5.38 11.61
C ILE A 27 -3.78 -6.07 10.42
N VAL A 28 -3.63 -5.51 9.22
CA VAL A 28 -4.24 -6.06 8.00
C VAL A 28 -3.67 -7.45 7.70
N TYR A 29 -2.37 -7.64 7.91
CA TYR A 29 -1.73 -8.95 7.77
C TYR A 29 -2.33 -9.97 8.74
N GLN A 30 -2.47 -9.61 10.02
CA GLN A 30 -3.04 -10.51 11.02
C GLN A 30 -4.51 -10.82 10.74
N MET A 31 -5.31 -9.83 10.35
CA MET A 31 -6.70 -10.02 9.92
C MET A 31 -6.78 -10.95 8.71
N SER A 32 -5.98 -10.71 7.69
CA SER A 32 -5.97 -11.53 6.47
C SER A 32 -5.52 -12.98 6.69
N ARG A 33 -4.95 -13.32 7.86
CA ARG A 33 -4.57 -14.70 8.23
C ARG A 33 -5.62 -15.43 9.06
N GLN A 34 -6.64 -14.74 9.56
CA GLN A 34 -7.70 -15.35 10.37
C GLN A 34 -8.45 -16.41 9.58
N ARG A 35 -8.63 -17.60 10.16
CA ARG A 35 -9.26 -18.75 9.50
C ARG A 35 -10.73 -18.46 9.13
N PHE A 36 -11.42 -17.70 9.97
CA PHE A 36 -12.79 -17.25 9.73
C PHE A 36 -12.90 -16.36 8.48
N ILE A 37 -11.96 -15.42 8.32
CA ILE A 37 -11.92 -14.52 7.17
C ILE A 37 -11.69 -15.30 5.87
N TRP A 38 -10.86 -16.35 5.91
CA TRP A 38 -10.66 -17.24 4.76
C TRP A 38 -11.89 -18.07 4.40
N SER A 39 -12.72 -18.47 5.37
CA SER A 39 -13.97 -19.19 5.07
C SER A 39 -14.97 -18.34 4.28
N TYR A 40 -14.96 -17.02 4.48
CA TYR A 40 -15.90 -16.07 3.83
C TYR A 40 -15.21 -15.12 2.83
N HIS A 41 -13.98 -15.42 2.41
CA HIS A 41 -13.17 -14.50 1.61
C HIS A 41 -13.84 -14.05 0.31
N VAL A 42 -14.54 -14.94 -0.41
CA VAL A 42 -15.21 -14.60 -1.68
C VAL A 42 -16.28 -13.52 -1.48
N VAL A 43 -17.05 -13.61 -0.39
CA VAL A 43 -18.10 -12.64 -0.06
C VAL A 43 -17.48 -11.31 0.37
N LEU A 44 -16.45 -11.37 1.22
CA LEU A 44 -15.71 -10.19 1.68
C LEU A 44 -15.01 -9.47 0.53
N GLU A 45 -14.41 -10.20 -0.40
CA GLU A 45 -13.76 -9.61 -1.59
C GLU A 45 -14.77 -8.89 -2.47
N LYS A 46 -15.94 -9.49 -2.74
CA LYS A 46 -17.02 -8.82 -3.50
C LYS A 46 -17.50 -7.56 -2.79
N PHE A 47 -17.75 -7.65 -1.49
CA PHE A 47 -18.19 -6.51 -0.68
C PHE A 47 -17.16 -5.38 -0.69
N LEU A 48 -15.87 -5.69 -0.48
CA LEU A 48 -14.80 -4.69 -0.47
C LEU A 48 -14.59 -4.06 -1.85
N HIS A 49 -14.73 -4.81 -2.95
CA HIS A 49 -14.69 -4.24 -4.30
C HIS A 49 -15.85 -3.26 -4.52
N GLN A 50 -17.07 -3.64 -4.14
CA GLN A 50 -18.24 -2.78 -4.28
C GLN A 50 -18.11 -1.53 -3.40
N PHE A 51 -17.62 -1.68 -2.17
CA PHE A 51 -17.32 -0.57 -1.27
C PHE A 51 -16.28 0.39 -1.87
N ALA A 52 -15.17 -0.14 -2.38
CA ALA A 52 -14.12 0.67 -3.00
C ALA A 52 -14.62 1.39 -4.27
N PHE A 53 -15.46 0.73 -5.07
CA PHE A 53 -16.07 1.35 -6.24
C PHE A 53 -17.01 2.49 -5.86
N ILE A 54 -17.94 2.26 -4.93
CA ILE A 54 -18.92 3.27 -4.50
C ILE A 54 -18.21 4.47 -3.89
N THR A 55 -17.24 4.26 -3.01
CA THR A 55 -16.49 5.35 -2.35
C THR A 55 -15.72 6.19 -3.35
N CYS A 56 -14.98 5.57 -4.27
CA CYS A 56 -14.23 6.30 -5.30
C CYS A 56 -15.15 7.01 -6.32
N PHE A 57 -16.25 6.37 -6.71
CA PHE A 57 -17.22 6.96 -7.63
C PHE A 57 -17.96 8.15 -7.01
N MET A 58 -18.37 8.04 -5.74
CA MET A 58 -18.98 9.15 -5.01
C MET A 58 -17.99 10.29 -4.80
N SER A 59 -16.72 10.01 -4.49
CA SER A 59 -15.67 11.03 -4.40
C SER A 59 -15.48 11.77 -5.74
N LEU A 60 -15.53 11.05 -6.86
CA LEU A 60 -15.43 11.66 -8.19
C LEU A 60 -16.61 12.61 -8.48
N ILE A 61 -17.84 12.22 -8.14
CA ILE A 61 -19.03 13.03 -8.42
C ILE A 61 -19.11 14.26 -7.50
N ILE A 62 -18.91 14.06 -6.20
CA ILE A 62 -19.13 15.09 -5.19
C ILE A 62 -17.95 16.04 -5.11
N LEU A 63 -16.72 15.50 -5.11
CA LEU A 63 -15.50 16.27 -4.84
C LEU A 63 -14.67 16.53 -6.12
N LYS A 64 -15.13 16.07 -7.30
CA LYS A 64 -14.40 16.17 -8.58
C LYS A 64 -12.96 15.65 -8.48
N ASP A 65 -12.80 14.56 -7.74
CA ASP A 65 -11.51 13.94 -7.41
C ASP A 65 -10.97 13.07 -8.56
N ILE A 66 -10.47 13.72 -9.61
CA ILE A 66 -9.95 13.03 -10.81
C ILE A 66 -8.69 12.24 -10.45
N ALA A 67 -7.81 12.80 -9.62
CA ALA A 67 -6.58 12.15 -9.21
C ALA A 67 -6.85 10.90 -8.35
N GLY A 68 -7.79 10.98 -7.40
CA GLY A 68 -8.22 9.84 -6.58
C GLY A 68 -8.80 8.72 -7.44
N PHE A 69 -9.65 9.05 -8.41
CA PHE A 69 -10.24 8.05 -9.30
C PHE A 69 -9.20 7.37 -10.21
N LEU A 70 -8.21 8.13 -10.71
CA LEU A 70 -7.13 7.57 -11.53
C LEU A 70 -6.27 6.58 -10.71
N CYS A 71 -5.95 6.92 -9.47
CA CYS A 71 -5.24 6.01 -8.57
C CYS A 71 -6.07 4.77 -8.21
N TYR A 72 -7.40 4.90 -8.08
CA TYR A 72 -8.30 3.75 -7.92
C TYR A 72 -8.30 2.82 -9.13
N LEU A 73 -8.33 3.35 -10.36
CA LEU A 73 -8.20 2.53 -11.58
C LEU A 73 -6.87 1.76 -11.60
N PHE A 74 -5.79 2.42 -11.21
CA PHE A 74 -4.48 1.78 -11.09
C PHE A 74 -4.47 0.68 -10.01
N PHE A 75 -5.10 0.95 -8.86
CA PHE A 75 -5.30 -0.04 -7.80
C PHE A 75 -6.07 -1.27 -8.32
N LEU A 76 -7.18 -1.08 -9.04
CA LEU A 76 -7.95 -2.18 -9.64
C LEU A 76 -7.11 -3.00 -10.62
N PHE A 77 -6.29 -2.35 -11.44
CA PHE A 77 -5.40 -3.03 -12.38
C PHE A 77 -4.42 -3.96 -11.65
N ILE A 78 -3.83 -3.48 -10.55
CA ILE A 78 -2.90 -4.27 -9.74
C ILE A 78 -3.62 -5.43 -9.04
N VAL A 79 -4.75 -5.16 -8.37
CA VAL A 79 -5.50 -6.19 -7.63
C VAL A 79 -5.89 -7.33 -8.56
N ARG A 80 -6.27 -7.03 -9.80
CA ARG A 80 -6.64 -8.04 -10.79
C ARG A 80 -5.50 -8.96 -11.23
N GLN A 81 -4.24 -8.53 -11.07
CA GLN A 81 -3.06 -9.36 -11.34
C GLN A 81 -2.63 -10.24 -10.15
N ARG A 82 -3.21 -10.04 -8.96
CA ARG A 82 -2.78 -10.72 -7.73
C ARG A 82 -3.68 -11.91 -7.41
N LYS A 83 -3.04 -13.03 -7.01
CA LYS A 83 -3.73 -14.27 -6.61
C LYS A 83 -4.48 -14.19 -5.28
N LYS A 84 -4.18 -13.20 -4.44
CA LYS A 84 -4.77 -13.02 -3.10
C LYS A 84 -5.23 -11.55 -2.94
N PRO A 85 -6.36 -11.17 -3.56
CA PRO A 85 -6.81 -9.79 -3.60
C PRO A 85 -7.35 -9.30 -2.26
N LEU A 86 -7.85 -10.20 -1.39
CA LEU A 86 -8.39 -9.86 -0.07
C LEU A 86 -7.47 -8.94 0.74
N PHE A 87 -6.18 -9.27 0.84
CA PHE A 87 -5.21 -8.46 1.61
C PHE A 87 -5.16 -7.00 1.13
N TYR A 88 -5.09 -6.81 -0.19
CA TYR A 88 -5.01 -5.49 -0.81
C TYR A 88 -6.32 -4.70 -0.65
N LEU A 89 -7.45 -5.38 -0.76
CA LEU A 89 -8.78 -4.78 -0.53
C LEU A 89 -8.98 -4.36 0.92
N THR A 90 -8.54 -5.18 1.88
CA THR A 90 -8.58 -4.83 3.30
C THR A 90 -7.65 -3.67 3.62
N MET A 91 -6.46 -3.65 3.01
CA MET A 91 -5.51 -2.53 3.14
C MET A 91 -6.12 -1.24 2.63
N PHE A 92 -6.79 -1.28 1.48
CA PHE A 92 -7.52 -0.14 0.92
C PHE A 92 -8.58 0.39 1.89
N ALA A 93 -9.43 -0.48 2.43
CA ALA A 93 -10.49 -0.09 3.34
C ALA A 93 -9.97 0.54 4.65
N VAL A 94 -8.94 -0.07 5.26
CA VAL A 94 -8.34 0.46 6.50
C VAL A 94 -7.64 1.79 6.25
N THR A 95 -6.90 1.90 5.15
CA THR A 95 -6.21 3.15 4.79
C THR A 95 -7.21 4.27 4.50
N TYR A 96 -8.28 3.97 3.76
CA TYR A 96 -9.36 4.92 3.51
C TYR A 96 -10.02 5.42 4.81
N TYR A 97 -10.26 4.51 5.75
CA TYR A 97 -10.79 4.87 7.07
C TYR A 97 -9.85 5.79 7.86
N LEU A 98 -8.54 5.51 7.85
CA LEU A 98 -7.54 6.35 8.51
C LEU A 98 -7.41 7.74 7.86
N GLU A 99 -7.47 7.82 6.53
CA GLU A 99 -7.47 9.09 5.80
C GLU A 99 -8.71 9.94 6.13
N MET A 100 -9.88 9.32 6.23
CA MET A 100 -11.09 9.99 6.67
C MET A 100 -10.96 10.50 8.11
N LEU A 101 -10.46 9.69 9.04
CA LEU A 101 -10.23 10.10 10.43
C LEU A 101 -9.20 11.22 10.57
N GLY A 102 -8.09 11.14 9.84
CA GLY A 102 -7.03 12.17 9.86
C GLY A 102 -7.52 13.51 9.35
N THR A 103 -8.35 13.48 8.30
CA THR A 103 -9.00 14.68 7.75
C THR A 103 -10.03 15.26 8.73
N LEU A 104 -10.88 14.42 9.35
CA LEU A 104 -11.86 14.85 10.34
C LEU A 104 -11.23 15.45 11.60
N THR A 105 -10.12 14.87 12.05
CA THR A 105 -9.35 15.37 13.21
C THR A 105 -8.45 16.55 12.86
N SER A 106 -8.45 17.00 11.60
CA SER A 106 -7.54 18.04 11.08
C SER A 106 -6.06 17.73 11.35
N ALA A 107 -5.72 16.46 11.53
CA ALA A 107 -4.34 16.02 11.77
C ALA A 107 -3.47 16.23 10.53
N TRP A 108 -4.05 16.12 9.35
CA TRP A 108 -3.47 16.57 8.09
C TRP A 108 -4.54 17.16 7.18
N SER A 109 -4.15 18.15 6.39
CA SER A 109 -4.97 18.70 5.33
C SER A 109 -4.21 18.66 4.02
N TYR A 110 -4.91 18.25 2.96
CA TYR A 110 -4.35 18.27 1.62
C TYR A 110 -4.35 19.71 1.11
N TYR A 111 -3.19 20.19 0.65
CA TYR A 111 -2.99 21.57 0.17
C TYR A 111 -3.99 21.95 -0.96
N PHE A 112 -4.46 20.96 -1.71
CA PHE A 112 -5.46 21.10 -2.77
C PHE A 112 -6.86 21.51 -2.30
N ALA A 113 -7.20 21.26 -1.03
CA ALA A 113 -8.47 21.67 -0.44
C ALA A 113 -8.54 23.19 -0.18
N LEU A 114 -7.38 23.88 -0.04
CA LEU A 114 -7.31 25.31 0.28
C LEU A 114 -7.19 26.23 -0.94
N GLY A 115 -6.90 25.69 -2.12
CA GLY A 115 -6.79 26.47 -3.35
C GLY A 115 -6.17 25.67 -4.47
N ASN A 116 -6.96 25.38 -5.51
CA ASN A 116 -6.52 24.74 -6.76
C ASN A 116 -5.22 25.39 -7.26
N HIS A 117 -4.10 24.69 -7.13
CA HIS A 117 -2.84 25.12 -7.75
C HIS A 117 -2.94 24.84 -9.27
N PRO A 118 -2.63 25.80 -10.16
CA PRO A 118 -2.90 25.71 -11.60
C PRO A 118 -2.18 24.57 -12.35
N ASN A 119 -1.18 23.94 -11.73
CA ASN A 119 -0.32 22.94 -12.37
C ASN A 119 -0.64 21.47 -12.02
N TYR A 120 -1.71 21.19 -11.27
CA TYR A 120 -2.00 19.83 -10.80
C TYR A 120 -3.50 19.50 -10.95
N PRO A 121 -3.85 18.22 -11.19
CA PRO A 121 -5.24 17.81 -11.31
C PRO A 121 -6.01 18.04 -10.01
N SER A 122 -7.27 18.45 -10.13
CA SER A 122 -8.15 18.67 -8.98
C SER A 122 -8.23 17.40 -8.13
N THR A 123 -7.85 17.53 -6.87
CA THR A 123 -7.80 16.44 -5.90
C THR A 123 -8.64 16.83 -4.70
N SER A 124 -9.41 15.89 -4.15
CA SER A 124 -10.29 16.19 -3.03
C SER A 124 -9.59 16.27 -1.69
N VAL A 125 -10.32 16.75 -0.67
CA VAL A 125 -9.91 16.80 0.74
C VAL A 125 -9.58 15.40 1.29
N THR A 126 -10.12 14.35 0.68
CA THR A 126 -9.91 12.94 1.06
C THR A 126 -9.64 12.14 -0.20
N PRO A 127 -8.41 12.15 -0.75
CA PRO A 127 -8.11 11.45 -1.99
C PRO A 127 -8.35 9.96 -1.81
N CYS A 128 -9.49 9.50 -2.29
CA CYS A 128 -9.94 8.12 -2.11
C CYS A 128 -8.95 7.12 -2.75
N GLY A 129 -8.15 7.61 -3.70
CA GLY A 129 -7.09 6.87 -4.38
C GLY A 129 -5.70 6.94 -3.75
N ILE A 130 -5.46 7.74 -2.71
CA ILE A 130 -4.15 7.76 -2.03
C ILE A 130 -3.83 6.37 -1.44
N ALA A 131 -4.86 5.62 -1.05
CA ALA A 131 -4.77 4.21 -0.65
C ALA A 131 -4.11 3.33 -1.72
N GLY A 132 -4.25 3.67 -3.00
CA GLY A 132 -3.54 3.03 -4.11
C GLY A 132 -2.03 3.31 -4.10
N ILE A 133 -1.61 4.53 -3.70
CA ILE A 133 -0.20 4.89 -3.53
C ILE A 133 0.39 4.16 -2.33
N TYR A 134 -0.33 4.09 -1.20
CA TYR A 134 0.10 3.29 -0.05
C TYR A 134 0.30 1.82 -0.43
N MET A 135 -0.62 1.25 -1.22
CA MET A 135 -0.47 -0.10 -1.75
C MET A 135 0.77 -0.27 -2.65
N LEU A 136 1.13 0.74 -3.44
CA LEU A 136 2.35 0.70 -4.26
C LEU A 136 3.63 0.65 -3.42
N VAL A 137 3.66 1.42 -2.34
CA VAL A 137 4.78 1.41 -1.38
C VAL A 137 4.89 0.04 -0.71
N ASP A 138 3.78 -0.58 -0.34
CA ASP A 138 3.78 -1.92 0.24
C ASP A 138 4.26 -2.99 -0.75
N ILE A 139 3.77 -2.93 -1.99
CA ILE A 139 4.15 -3.87 -3.05
C ILE A 139 5.63 -3.74 -3.38
N SER A 140 6.14 -2.52 -3.52
CA SER A 140 7.55 -2.26 -3.81
C SER A 140 8.43 -2.75 -2.66
N SER A 141 8.06 -2.47 -1.41
CA SER A 141 8.76 -2.94 -0.22
C SER A 141 8.83 -4.48 -0.15
N ASN A 142 7.71 -5.16 -0.39
CA ASN A 142 7.66 -6.62 -0.40
C ASN A 142 8.46 -7.22 -1.57
N SER A 143 8.42 -6.59 -2.75
CA SER A 143 9.21 -7.00 -3.91
C SER A 143 10.72 -6.90 -3.64
N ILE A 144 11.16 -5.79 -3.06
CA ILE A 144 12.56 -5.56 -2.65
C ILE A 144 12.98 -6.64 -1.65
N TYR A 145 12.18 -6.90 -0.62
CA TYR A 145 12.48 -7.92 0.39
C TYR A 145 12.66 -9.32 -0.24
N LEU A 146 11.76 -9.73 -1.13
CA LEU A 146 11.86 -11.02 -1.82
C LEU A 146 13.09 -11.10 -2.72
N HIS A 147 13.45 -10.00 -3.39
CA HIS A 147 14.67 -9.91 -4.19
C HIS A 147 15.94 -10.07 -3.34
N VAL A 148 16.03 -9.34 -2.22
CA VAL A 148 17.16 -9.43 -1.28
C VAL A 148 17.27 -10.85 -0.70
N LYS A 149 16.15 -11.46 -0.32
CA LYS A 149 16.12 -12.84 0.19
C LYS A 149 16.59 -13.84 -0.86
N LYS A 150 16.13 -13.70 -2.12
CA LYS A 150 16.56 -14.56 -3.23
C LYS A 150 18.05 -14.40 -3.51
N PHE A 151 18.55 -13.16 -3.46
CA PHE A 151 19.98 -12.86 -3.62
C PHE A 151 20.83 -13.51 -2.52
N LYS A 152 20.45 -13.33 -1.23
CA LYS A 152 21.13 -13.97 -0.10
C LYS A 152 21.13 -15.50 -0.19
N LYS A 153 20.00 -16.10 -0.61
CA LYS A 153 19.91 -17.55 -0.83
C LYS A 153 20.87 -18.03 -1.93
N ASN A 154 21.00 -17.27 -3.01
CA ASN A 154 21.93 -17.59 -4.09
C ASN A 154 23.40 -17.50 -3.64
N LEU A 155 23.74 -16.50 -2.82
CA LEU A 155 25.08 -16.39 -2.23
C LEU A 155 25.42 -17.60 -1.35
N LEU A 156 24.51 -17.97 -0.42
CA LEU A 156 24.69 -19.13 0.46
C LEU A 156 24.79 -20.45 -0.33
N LYS A 157 24.04 -20.58 -1.43
CA LYS A 157 24.12 -21.76 -2.31
C LYS A 157 25.48 -21.83 -3.02
N LYS A 158 26.00 -20.69 -3.48
CA LYS A 158 27.32 -20.57 -4.13
C LYS A 158 28.44 -20.92 -3.15
N GLU A 159 28.37 -20.42 -1.92
CA GLU A 159 29.31 -20.72 -0.85
C GLU A 159 29.35 -22.22 -0.52
N LYS A 160 28.19 -22.84 -0.26
CA LYS A 160 28.10 -24.30 -0.03
C LYS A 160 28.66 -25.12 -1.20
N SER A 161 28.37 -24.74 -2.45
CA SER A 161 28.89 -25.45 -3.62
C SER A 161 30.41 -25.35 -3.74
N ASN A 162 31.01 -24.22 -3.35
CA ASN A 162 32.45 -24.04 -3.34
C ASN A 162 33.09 -24.89 -2.24
N THR A 163 32.54 -24.90 -1.02
CA THR A 163 33.04 -25.72 0.09
C THR A 163 33.02 -27.21 -0.24
N THR A 164 31.94 -27.72 -0.86
CA THR A 164 31.85 -29.12 -1.31
C THR A 164 32.87 -29.47 -2.40
N ARG A 165 33.25 -28.50 -3.25
CA ARG A 165 34.27 -28.71 -4.29
C ARG A 165 35.68 -28.78 -3.69
N TYR A 166 35.98 -27.97 -2.67
CA TYR A 166 37.26 -28.03 -1.96
C TYR A 166 37.44 -29.31 -1.14
N THR A 167 36.41 -29.79 -0.45
CA THR A 167 36.51 -31.07 0.30
C THR A 167 36.67 -32.28 -0.61
N ARG A 168 36.04 -32.28 -1.79
CA ARG A 168 36.23 -33.34 -2.79
C ARG A 168 37.62 -33.38 -3.39
N THR A 169 38.27 -32.23 -3.58
CA THR A 169 39.63 -32.17 -4.14
C THR A 169 40.68 -32.58 -3.13
N LEU A 170 40.49 -32.26 -1.84
CA LEU A 170 41.37 -32.72 -0.75
C LEU A 170 41.29 -34.24 -0.50
N ASN A 171 40.12 -34.86 -0.64
CA ASN A 171 39.96 -36.31 -0.44
C ASN A 171 40.49 -37.18 -1.61
N HIS A 172 40.92 -36.55 -2.71
CA HIS A 172 41.47 -37.23 -3.89
C HIS A 172 43.00 -37.08 -4.01
N LEU A 173 43.64 -36.38 -3.07
CA LEU A 173 45.10 -36.30 -2.87
C LEU A 173 45.51 -37.27 -1.76
#